data_AF-A0A1G2U253-F1
#
_entry.id   AF-A0A1G2U253-F1
#
_cell.length_a   1.000
_cell.length_b   1.000
_cell.length_c   1.000
_cell.angle_alpha   90.00
_cell.angle_beta   90.00
_cell.angle_gamma   90.00
#
_symmetry.space_group_name_H-M   'P 1'
#
loop_
_entity.id
_entity.type
_entity.pdbx_description
1 polymer ?
#
loop_
_entity_poly.entity_id
_entity_poly.type
_entity_poly.pdbx_seq_one_letter_code
_entity_poly.pdbx_strand_id
1 'polypeptide(L)'
;MTQGGVVREEAREKFWQRKRGAMKEPRRLYHEFMRTGGARADGSMMLVSPHLSMIKRYLPWFPPLALWHAWRMSVHAKRASQNITLKSPNDLDVLARALLKAPWPWRDLRRARECIEWAWSLRDLGGVKDTPVHTWALLAITYAEINQAQGKHGATREFYSIATNLLPDIEADMAPDRMKQYARVSGSCALYYLTHGDWPKGQSLMVRALKVSKEQSRDQYLALVRECRKLGYIWS
;
A
#
# COMPACT_ATOMS: atom_id res chain seq x y z
N MET A 1 7.59 24.53 34.60
CA MET A 1 7.54 23.50 33.55
C MET A 1 6.51 22.46 33.96
N THR A 2 5.40 22.34 33.24
CA THR A 2 4.30 21.44 33.62
C THR A 2 4.62 19.99 33.27
N GLN A 3 4.27 19.04 34.15
CA GLN A 3 4.48 17.59 33.96
C GLN A 3 3.98 17.05 32.60
N GLY A 4 3.01 17.73 31.96
CA GLY A 4 2.51 17.38 30.63
C GLY A 4 3.49 17.65 29.46
N GLY A 5 4.51 18.49 29.64
CA GLY A 5 5.54 18.75 28.64
C GLY A 5 6.55 17.59 28.51
N VAL A 6 7.01 17.08 29.65
CA VAL A 6 8.01 16.00 29.72
C VAL A 6 7.45 14.69 29.17
N VAL A 7 6.19 14.36 29.49
CA VAL A 7 5.51 13.15 28.97
C VAL A 7 5.32 13.20 27.45
N ARG A 8 5.06 14.39 26.88
CA ARG A 8 4.96 14.58 25.42
C ARG A 8 6.31 14.43 24.73
N GLU A 9 7.39 14.87 25.38
CA GLU A 9 8.74 14.82 24.84
C GLU A 9 9.30 13.39 24.83
N GLU A 10 9.12 12.63 25.92
CA GLU A 10 9.47 11.21 25.98
C GLU A 10 8.65 10.37 24.99
N ALA A 11 7.35 10.64 24.84
CA ALA A 11 6.51 9.92 23.87
C ALA A 11 6.94 10.22 22.42
N ARG A 12 7.32 11.47 22.15
CA ARG A 12 7.86 11.91 20.85
C ARG A 12 9.22 11.26 20.60
N GLU A 13 10.07 11.17 21.60
CA GLU A 13 11.39 10.54 21.50
C GLU A 13 11.30 9.02 21.31
N LYS A 14 10.45 8.32 22.07
CA LYS A 14 10.14 6.89 21.87
C LYS A 14 9.52 6.63 20.48
N PHE A 15 8.68 7.52 19.98
CA PHE A 15 8.15 7.47 18.61
C PHE A 15 9.28 7.63 17.58
N TRP A 16 10.19 8.58 17.78
CA TRP A 16 11.35 8.77 16.90
C TRP A 16 12.32 7.59 16.95
N GLN A 17 12.55 6.98 18.12
CA GLN A 17 13.39 5.80 18.26
C GLN A 17 12.79 4.57 17.56
N ARG A 18 11.48 4.31 17.72
CA ARG A 18 10.78 3.24 16.97
C ARG A 18 10.86 3.44 15.45
N LYS A 19 10.69 4.68 14.98
CA LYS A 19 10.82 5.03 13.55
C LYS A 19 12.27 4.96 13.04
N ARG A 20 13.27 5.29 13.87
CA ARG A 20 14.70 5.11 13.53
C ARG A 20 15.05 3.64 13.39
N GLY A 21 14.53 2.78 14.26
CA GLY A 21 14.66 1.31 14.15
C GLY A 21 14.09 0.78 12.84
N ALA A 22 12.86 1.20 12.49
CA ALA A 22 12.20 0.81 11.23
C ALA A 22 12.92 1.29 9.95
N MET A 23 13.78 2.32 10.06
CA MET A 23 14.59 2.85 8.96
C MET A 23 16.03 2.31 8.95
N LYS A 24 16.45 1.56 9.97
CA LYS A 24 17.83 1.07 10.11
C LYS A 24 18.18 0.13 8.96
N GLU A 25 17.30 -0.82 8.67
CA GLU A 25 17.48 -1.80 7.61
C GLU A 25 17.28 -1.20 6.21
N PRO A 26 16.22 -0.39 5.94
CA PRO A 26 16.14 0.41 4.72
C PRO A 26 17.36 1.30 4.46
N ARG A 27 17.94 1.94 5.49
CA ARG A 27 19.17 2.73 5.36
C ARG A 27 20.40 1.87 5.11
N ARG A 28 20.51 0.72 5.77
CA ARG A 28 21.61 -0.23 5.52
C ARG A 28 21.59 -0.65 4.05
N LEU A 29 20.44 -1.08 3.56
CA LEU A 29 20.22 -1.49 2.17
C LEU A 29 20.48 -0.33 1.19
N TYR A 30 20.09 0.90 1.54
CA TYR A 30 20.43 2.11 0.78
C TYR A 30 21.95 2.33 0.70
N HIS A 31 22.67 2.27 1.83
CA HIS A 31 24.11 2.48 1.86
C HIS A 31 24.89 1.36 1.17
N GLU A 32 24.43 0.13 1.29
CA GLU A 32 24.95 -1.04 0.58
C GLU A 32 24.78 -0.89 -0.94
N PHE A 33 23.58 -0.48 -1.39
CA PHE A 33 23.31 -0.14 -2.79
C PHE A 33 24.23 0.97 -3.33
N MET A 34 24.42 2.05 -2.56
CA MET A 34 25.31 3.15 -2.94
C MET A 34 26.77 2.70 -2.99
N ARG A 35 27.18 1.72 -2.17
CA ARG A 35 28.52 1.13 -2.18
C ARG A 35 28.76 0.21 -3.38
N THR A 36 27.76 -0.54 -3.82
CA THR A 36 27.91 -1.50 -4.94
C THR A 36 27.65 -0.87 -6.32
N GLY A 37 27.65 0.47 -6.43
CA GLY A 37 27.56 1.18 -7.71
C GLY A 37 26.19 1.12 -8.40
N GLY A 38 25.12 0.76 -7.69
CA GLY A 38 23.75 0.84 -8.19
C GLY A 38 23.40 0.05 -9.48
N ALA A 39 24.24 -0.92 -9.88
CA ALA A 39 24.21 -1.53 -11.20
C ALA A 39 23.13 -2.61 -11.43
N ARG A 40 22.31 -2.96 -10.43
CA ARG A 40 21.23 -3.96 -10.58
C ARG A 40 19.86 -3.30 -10.51
N ALA A 41 18.97 -3.65 -11.45
CA ALA A 41 17.55 -3.29 -11.41
C ALA A 41 16.88 -3.68 -10.07
N ASP A 42 17.40 -4.71 -9.41
CA ASP A 42 16.99 -5.16 -8.07
C ASP A 42 17.24 -4.10 -7.00
N GLY A 43 18.31 -3.33 -7.10
CA GLY A 43 18.62 -2.27 -6.15
C GLY A 43 17.61 -1.11 -6.21
N SER A 44 17.03 -0.85 -7.39
CA SER A 44 15.96 0.17 -7.52
C SER A 44 14.68 -0.25 -6.79
N MET A 45 14.39 -1.55 -6.73
CA MET A 45 13.23 -2.07 -5.98
C MET A 45 13.35 -1.75 -4.49
N MET A 46 14.55 -1.93 -3.93
CA MET A 46 14.85 -1.66 -2.51
C MET A 46 14.64 -0.20 -2.13
N LEU A 47 14.63 0.72 -3.10
CA LEU A 47 14.48 2.16 -2.90
C LEU A 47 13.02 2.66 -2.97
N VAL A 48 12.10 1.85 -3.52
CA VAL A 48 10.68 2.25 -3.66
C VAL A 48 10.03 2.40 -2.28
N SER A 49 10.14 1.38 -1.44
CA SER A 49 9.54 1.35 -0.09
C SER A 49 10.06 2.45 0.86
N PRO A 50 11.38 2.73 0.94
CA PRO A 50 11.90 3.87 1.69
C PRO A 50 11.29 5.20 1.24
N HIS A 51 11.18 5.44 -0.06
CA HIS A 51 10.57 6.68 -0.55
C HIS A 51 9.08 6.77 -0.22
N LEU A 52 8.32 5.68 -0.32
CA LEU A 52 6.92 5.62 0.15
C LEU A 52 6.78 6.02 1.62
N SER A 53 7.68 5.53 2.48
CA SER A 53 7.72 5.89 3.90
C SER A 53 8.00 7.39 4.10
N MET A 54 8.95 7.94 3.33
CA MET A 54 9.30 9.36 3.39
C MET A 54 8.18 10.26 2.88
N ILE A 55 7.48 9.89 1.80
CA ILE A 55 6.29 10.61 1.32
C ILE A 55 5.26 10.70 2.44
N LYS A 56 4.88 9.57 3.06
CA LYS A 56 3.92 9.55 4.17
C LYS A 56 4.35 10.42 5.34
N ARG A 57 5.66 10.48 5.61
CA ARG A 57 6.23 11.28 6.70
C ARG A 57 6.18 12.78 6.42
N TYR A 58 6.54 13.21 5.22
CA TYR A 58 6.69 14.64 4.90
C TYR A 58 5.41 15.26 4.35
N LEU A 59 4.51 14.48 3.76
CA LEU A 59 3.31 15.02 3.11
C LEU A 59 2.48 15.96 4.03
N PRO A 60 2.30 15.69 5.34
CA PRO A 60 1.49 16.56 6.19
C PRO A 60 2.13 17.92 6.54
N TRP A 61 3.45 18.07 6.49
CA TRP A 61 4.14 19.25 7.06
C TRP A 61 5.28 19.82 6.19
N PHE A 62 5.75 19.08 5.19
CA PHE A 62 6.69 19.59 4.19
C PHE A 62 6.41 18.99 2.79
N PRO A 63 5.34 19.45 2.12
CA PRO A 63 4.91 18.93 0.82
C PRO A 63 5.99 18.97 -0.28
N PRO A 64 6.86 19.99 -0.40
CA PRO A 64 7.92 19.99 -1.43
C PRO A 64 8.87 18.79 -1.32
N LEU A 65 9.29 18.41 -0.10
CA LEU A 65 10.14 17.24 0.10
C LEU A 65 9.38 15.92 -0.13
N ALA A 66 8.09 15.89 0.20
CA ALA A 66 7.24 14.74 -0.13
C ALA A 66 7.12 14.55 -1.65
N LEU A 67 6.95 15.63 -2.42
CA LEU A 67 6.93 15.61 -3.88
C LEU A 67 8.27 15.18 -4.46
N TRP A 68 9.39 15.65 -3.90
CA TRP A 68 10.73 15.19 -4.29
C TRP A 68 10.88 13.67 -4.09
N HIS A 69 10.45 13.14 -2.94
CA HIS A 69 10.45 11.70 -2.71
C HIS A 69 9.48 10.94 -3.62
N ALA A 70 8.32 11.51 -3.95
CA ALA A 70 7.39 10.92 -4.91
C ALA A 70 7.99 10.83 -6.32
N TRP A 71 8.69 11.88 -6.75
CA TRP A 71 9.45 11.86 -7.99
C TRP A 71 10.54 10.76 -7.97
N ARG A 72 11.40 10.75 -6.94
CA ARG A 72 12.47 9.75 -6.81
C ARG A 72 11.92 8.32 -6.78
N MET A 73 10.87 8.08 -6.00
CA MET A 73 10.15 6.81 -5.97
C MET A 73 9.73 6.37 -7.37
N SER A 74 9.14 7.29 -8.15
CA SER A 74 8.63 6.99 -9.49
C SER A 74 9.77 6.62 -10.45
N VAL A 75 10.91 7.32 -10.36
CA VAL A 75 12.12 6.97 -11.13
C VAL A 75 12.62 5.57 -10.75
N HIS A 76 12.70 5.24 -9.46
CA HIS A 76 13.13 3.93 -8.99
C HIS A 76 12.14 2.82 -9.38
N ALA A 77 10.84 3.06 -9.24
CA ALA A 77 9.80 2.12 -9.65
C ALA A 77 9.84 1.87 -11.16
N LYS A 78 10.03 2.90 -11.97
CA LYS A 78 10.16 2.76 -13.43
C LYS A 78 11.38 1.92 -13.81
N ARG A 79 12.55 2.17 -13.19
CA ARG A 79 13.76 1.36 -13.42
C ARG A 79 13.57 -0.08 -12.95
N ALA A 80 13.07 -0.30 -11.75
CA ALA A 80 12.83 -1.63 -11.20
C ALA A 80 11.83 -2.41 -12.05
N SER A 81 10.83 -1.74 -12.61
CA SER A 81 9.85 -2.37 -13.49
C SER A 81 10.47 -2.87 -14.80
N GLN A 82 11.65 -2.41 -15.24
CA GLN A 82 12.27 -2.86 -16.50
C GLN A 82 12.46 -4.38 -16.55
N ASN A 83 12.66 -5.02 -15.40
CA ASN A 83 12.83 -6.46 -15.25
C ASN A 83 11.71 -7.10 -14.43
N ILE A 84 10.43 -6.84 -14.79
CA ILE A 84 9.26 -7.40 -14.08
C ILE A 84 9.27 -8.94 -13.99
N THR A 85 9.91 -9.62 -14.95
CA THR A 85 9.98 -11.08 -15.03
C THR A 85 10.70 -11.72 -13.84
N LEU A 86 11.55 -10.96 -13.14
CA LEU A 86 12.34 -11.41 -11.99
C LEU A 86 11.73 -10.97 -10.65
N LYS A 87 10.46 -10.57 -10.62
CA LYS A 87 9.82 -9.96 -9.44
C LYS A 87 8.75 -10.87 -8.86
N SER A 88 8.71 -10.93 -7.53
CA SER A 88 7.63 -11.61 -6.82
C SER A 88 6.31 -10.85 -7.00
N PRO A 89 5.14 -11.51 -6.82
CA PRO A 89 3.85 -10.81 -6.85
C PRO A 89 3.75 -9.64 -5.88
N ASN A 90 4.40 -9.74 -4.71
CA ASN A 90 4.44 -8.65 -3.74
C ASN A 90 5.26 -7.46 -4.24
N ASP A 91 6.40 -7.70 -4.89
CA ASP A 91 7.20 -6.64 -5.51
C ASP A 91 6.41 -5.96 -6.64
N LEU A 92 5.70 -6.75 -7.44
CA LEU A 92 4.86 -6.25 -8.54
C LEU A 92 3.71 -5.37 -8.02
N ASP A 93 3.05 -5.73 -6.91
CA ASP A 93 2.04 -4.86 -6.27
C ASP A 93 2.65 -3.53 -5.83
N VAL A 94 3.81 -3.56 -5.16
CA VAL A 94 4.49 -2.35 -4.69
C VAL A 94 4.88 -1.44 -5.87
N LEU A 95 5.40 -2.01 -6.96
CA LEU A 95 5.74 -1.26 -8.17
C LEU A 95 4.49 -0.68 -8.83
N ALA A 96 3.45 -1.48 -9.02
CA ALA A 96 2.21 -1.05 -9.64
C ALA A 96 1.56 0.10 -8.85
N ARG A 97 1.48 -0.01 -7.52
CA ARG A 97 0.96 1.06 -6.65
C ARG A 97 1.81 2.31 -6.72
N ALA A 98 3.13 2.19 -6.71
CA ALA A 98 4.04 3.34 -6.82
C ALA A 98 3.83 4.09 -8.13
N LEU A 99 3.75 3.37 -9.26
CA LEU A 99 3.54 3.95 -10.59
C LEU A 99 2.13 4.53 -10.77
N LEU A 100 1.12 3.88 -10.18
CA LEU A 100 -0.28 4.34 -10.19
C LEU A 100 -0.49 5.63 -9.39
N LYS A 101 0.10 5.72 -8.19
CA LYS A 101 -0.10 6.84 -7.24
C LYS A 101 0.95 7.95 -7.41
N ALA A 102 1.92 7.78 -8.30
CA ALA A 102 2.87 8.82 -8.65
C ALA A 102 2.15 10.08 -9.15
N PRO A 103 2.62 11.29 -8.79
CA PRO A 103 2.08 12.53 -9.34
C PRO A 103 2.43 12.68 -10.83
N TRP A 104 1.64 13.47 -11.56
CA TRP A 104 1.97 13.86 -12.93
C TRP A 104 3.30 14.64 -12.96
N PRO A 105 4.19 14.44 -13.94
CA PRO A 105 4.08 13.56 -15.13
C PRO A 105 4.62 12.13 -14.91
N TRP A 106 4.97 11.75 -13.69
CA TRP A 106 5.64 10.47 -13.41
C TRP A 106 4.69 9.29 -13.22
N ARG A 107 3.39 9.55 -13.22
CA ARG A 107 2.34 8.53 -13.25
C ARG A 107 2.44 7.70 -14.53
N ASP A 108 2.59 6.39 -14.40
CA ASP A 108 2.71 5.47 -15.54
C ASP A 108 1.69 4.33 -15.40
N LEU A 109 0.46 4.59 -15.84
CA LEU A 109 -0.64 3.62 -15.77
C LEU A 109 -0.39 2.38 -16.64
N ARG A 110 0.32 2.55 -17.76
CA ARG A 110 0.65 1.45 -18.66
C ARG A 110 1.61 0.50 -17.97
N ARG A 111 2.72 1.02 -17.41
CA ARG A 111 3.69 0.17 -16.72
C ARG A 111 3.14 -0.42 -15.42
N ALA A 112 2.30 0.32 -14.70
CA ALA A 112 1.59 -0.22 -13.55
C ALA A 112 0.71 -1.43 -13.93
N ARG A 113 -0.02 -1.33 -15.05
CA ARG A 113 -0.84 -2.43 -15.60
C ARG A 113 0.02 -3.63 -15.99
N GLU A 114 1.11 -3.42 -16.70
CA GLU A 114 2.04 -4.49 -17.11
C GLU A 114 2.57 -5.28 -15.89
N CYS A 115 2.90 -4.60 -14.78
CA CYS A 115 3.29 -5.27 -13.53
C CYS A 115 2.19 -6.20 -12.99
N ILE A 116 0.94 -5.73 -13.00
CA ILE A 116 -0.21 -6.50 -12.49
C ILE A 116 -0.51 -7.68 -13.41
N GLU A 117 -0.58 -7.46 -14.72
CA GLU A 117 -0.86 -8.51 -15.71
C GLU A 117 0.20 -9.62 -15.66
N TRP A 118 1.47 -9.26 -15.45
CA TRP A 118 2.52 -10.24 -15.20
C TRP A 118 2.36 -11.00 -13.87
N ALA A 119 1.91 -10.33 -12.80
CA ALA A 119 1.64 -11.03 -11.54
C ALA A 119 0.52 -12.07 -11.71
N TRP A 120 -0.53 -11.75 -12.47
CA TRP A 120 -1.61 -12.68 -12.77
C TRP A 120 -1.15 -13.86 -13.65
N SER A 121 -0.31 -13.62 -14.67
CA SER A 121 0.22 -14.72 -15.47
C SER A 121 1.07 -15.69 -14.64
N LEU A 122 1.85 -15.20 -13.67
CA LEU A 122 2.58 -16.05 -12.73
C LEU A 122 1.65 -16.94 -11.88
N ARG A 123 0.49 -16.41 -11.49
CA ARG A 123 -0.53 -17.17 -10.77
C ARG A 123 -1.08 -18.31 -11.62
N ASP A 124 -1.48 -18.00 -12.85
CA ASP A 124 -2.13 -18.94 -13.77
C ASP A 124 -1.17 -20.06 -14.22
N LEU A 125 0.11 -19.74 -14.35
CA LEU A 125 1.16 -20.71 -14.64
C LEU A 125 1.56 -21.58 -13.43
N GLY A 126 0.93 -21.39 -12.26
CA GLY A 126 1.24 -22.13 -11.03
C GLY A 126 2.62 -21.81 -10.44
N GLY A 127 3.26 -20.72 -10.89
CA GLY A 127 4.63 -20.36 -10.57
C GLY A 127 4.84 -19.77 -9.18
N VAL A 128 3.79 -19.64 -8.37
CA VAL A 128 3.88 -18.99 -7.04
C VAL A 128 2.99 -19.69 -6.02
N LYS A 129 3.48 -20.80 -5.45
CA LYS A 129 2.77 -21.58 -4.42
C LYS A 129 2.76 -20.91 -3.05
N ASP A 130 3.75 -20.06 -2.75
CA ASP A 130 3.94 -19.46 -1.42
C ASP A 130 3.53 -17.98 -1.32
N THR A 131 2.82 -17.46 -2.32
CA THR A 131 2.35 -16.06 -2.25
C THR A 131 1.15 -15.96 -1.32
N PRO A 132 1.22 -15.13 -0.26
CA PRO A 132 0.09 -14.97 0.66
C PRO A 132 -1.17 -14.50 -0.05
N VAL A 133 -2.33 -14.98 0.40
CA VAL A 133 -3.61 -14.69 -0.28
C VAL A 133 -3.91 -13.19 -0.32
N HIS A 134 -3.52 -12.47 0.73
CA HIS A 134 -3.71 -11.02 0.80
C HIS A 134 -2.94 -10.25 -0.29
N THR A 135 -1.82 -10.79 -0.81
CA THR A 135 -1.08 -10.18 -1.92
C THR A 135 -1.95 -10.17 -3.18
N TRP A 136 -2.66 -11.26 -3.47
CA TRP A 136 -3.58 -11.34 -4.61
C TRP A 136 -4.76 -10.37 -4.48
N ALA A 137 -5.31 -10.24 -3.27
CA ALA A 137 -6.39 -9.27 -3.02
C ALA A 137 -5.89 -7.82 -3.18
N LEU A 138 -4.67 -7.52 -2.73
CA LEU A 138 -4.06 -6.21 -2.92
C LEU A 138 -3.77 -5.93 -4.41
N LEU A 139 -3.27 -6.91 -5.17
CA LEU A 139 -3.09 -6.81 -6.62
C LEU A 139 -4.42 -6.53 -7.33
N ALA A 140 -5.50 -7.24 -6.96
CA ALA A 140 -6.83 -7.01 -7.50
C ALA A 140 -7.31 -5.57 -7.24
N ILE A 141 -7.17 -5.06 -6.01
CA ILE A 141 -7.47 -3.65 -5.70
C ILE A 141 -6.65 -2.70 -6.57
N THR A 142 -5.34 -2.92 -6.67
CA THR A 142 -4.46 -2.08 -7.51
C THR A 142 -4.91 -2.10 -8.97
N TYR A 143 -5.34 -3.26 -9.48
CA TYR A 143 -5.85 -3.37 -10.83
C TYR A 143 -7.17 -2.63 -11.02
N ALA A 144 -8.08 -2.72 -10.04
CA ALA A 144 -9.33 -1.98 -10.04
C ALA A 144 -9.07 -0.48 -10.12
N GLU A 145 -8.14 0.04 -9.31
CA GLU A 145 -7.78 1.46 -9.32
C GLU A 145 -7.14 1.92 -10.65
N ILE A 146 -6.35 1.05 -11.30
CA ILE A 146 -5.82 1.32 -12.65
C ILE A 146 -6.97 1.40 -13.66
N ASN A 147 -7.91 0.44 -13.63
CA ASN A 147 -9.07 0.43 -14.51
C ASN A 147 -9.96 1.65 -14.29
N GLN A 148 -10.16 2.06 -13.04
CA GLN A 148 -10.92 3.25 -12.69
C GLN A 148 -10.25 4.52 -13.25
N ALA A 149 -8.93 4.63 -13.12
CA ALA A 149 -8.17 5.74 -13.69
C ALA A 149 -8.24 5.82 -15.22
N GLN A 150 -8.61 4.72 -15.87
CA GLN A 150 -8.80 4.62 -17.32
C GLN A 150 -10.29 4.65 -17.74
N GLY A 151 -11.22 4.92 -16.83
CA GLY A 151 -12.66 4.95 -17.12
C GLY A 151 -13.30 3.58 -17.34
N LYS A 152 -12.60 2.48 -17.05
CA LYS A 152 -13.10 1.10 -17.23
C LYS A 152 -13.91 0.65 -16.00
N HIS A 153 -15.11 1.19 -15.83
CA HIS A 153 -15.94 0.99 -14.64
C HIS A 153 -16.36 -0.47 -14.41
N GLY A 154 -16.68 -1.22 -15.47
CA GLY A 154 -17.03 -2.64 -15.37
C GLY A 154 -15.90 -3.48 -14.76
N ALA A 155 -14.70 -3.39 -15.36
CA ALA A 155 -13.50 -4.05 -14.85
C ALA A 155 -13.13 -3.57 -13.43
N THR A 156 -13.37 -2.30 -13.11
CA THR A 156 -13.13 -1.78 -11.75
C THR A 156 -13.96 -2.55 -10.72
N ARG A 157 -15.26 -2.71 -10.98
CA ARG A 157 -16.18 -3.42 -10.07
C ARG A 157 -15.81 -4.89 -9.93
N GLU A 158 -15.46 -5.53 -11.04
CA GLU A 158 -15.03 -6.92 -11.08
C GLU A 158 -13.83 -7.17 -10.17
N PHE A 159 -12.77 -6.37 -10.28
CA PHE A 159 -11.56 -6.56 -9.46
C PHE A 159 -11.76 -6.24 -7.97
N TYR A 160 -12.62 -5.28 -7.62
CA TYR A 160 -13.03 -5.10 -6.22
C TYR A 160 -13.86 -6.28 -5.70
N SER A 161 -14.66 -6.91 -6.56
CA SER A 161 -15.39 -8.13 -6.21
C SER A 161 -14.43 -9.29 -5.95
N ILE A 162 -13.44 -9.49 -6.82
CA ILE A 162 -12.37 -10.49 -6.62
C ILE A 162 -11.66 -10.26 -5.29
N ALA A 163 -11.24 -9.02 -5.00
CA ALA A 163 -10.57 -8.69 -3.74
C ALA A 163 -11.44 -8.98 -2.50
N THR A 164 -12.75 -8.73 -2.61
CA THR A 164 -13.71 -9.00 -1.53
C THR A 164 -13.90 -10.51 -1.31
N ASN A 165 -13.96 -11.29 -2.38
CA ASN A 165 -14.13 -12.74 -2.31
C ASN A 165 -12.93 -13.45 -1.69
N LEU A 166 -11.75 -12.83 -1.69
CA LEU A 166 -10.55 -13.35 -1.04
C LEU A 166 -10.49 -13.05 0.48
N LEU A 167 -11.39 -12.24 1.03
CA LEU A 167 -11.37 -11.88 2.46
C LEU A 167 -11.46 -13.10 3.41
N PRO A 168 -12.34 -14.10 3.19
CA PRO A 168 -12.39 -15.30 4.03
C PRO A 168 -11.07 -16.08 4.01
N ASP A 169 -10.45 -16.19 2.84
CA ASP A 169 -9.18 -16.89 2.68
C ASP A 169 -8.02 -16.16 3.39
N ILE A 170 -8.04 -14.82 3.39
CA ILE A 170 -7.07 -14.01 4.16
C ILE A 170 -7.25 -14.24 5.66
N GLU A 171 -8.48 -14.35 6.13
CA GLU A 171 -8.78 -14.59 7.55
C GLU A 171 -8.30 -15.98 7.99
N ALA A 172 -8.46 -16.98 7.10
CA ALA A 172 -8.02 -18.37 7.29
C ALA A 172 -6.51 -18.60 7.07
N ASP A 173 -5.80 -17.66 6.45
CA ASP A 173 -4.35 -17.71 6.24
C ASP A 173 -3.61 -17.86 7.60
N MET A 174 -2.35 -18.29 7.57
CA MET A 174 -1.48 -18.38 8.76
C MET A 174 -0.39 -17.31 8.77
N ALA A 175 -0.33 -16.45 7.75
CA ALA A 175 0.63 -15.35 7.68
C ALA A 175 0.55 -14.43 8.93
N PRO A 176 1.70 -14.01 9.51
CA PRO A 176 1.75 -13.28 10.78
C PRO A 176 1.07 -11.90 10.72
N ASP A 177 1.01 -11.28 9.54
CA ASP A 177 0.38 -9.97 9.31
C ASP A 177 -1.02 -10.07 8.68
N ARG A 178 -1.62 -11.27 8.59
CA ARG A 178 -2.85 -11.47 7.81
C ARG A 178 -4.00 -10.56 8.23
N MET A 179 -4.22 -10.35 9.53
CA MET A 179 -5.36 -9.54 10.01
C MET A 179 -5.16 -8.05 9.73
N LYS A 180 -3.93 -7.57 9.78
CA LYS A 180 -3.58 -6.22 9.35
C LYS A 180 -3.85 -6.03 7.85
N GLN A 181 -3.53 -7.03 7.04
CA GLN A 181 -3.80 -6.99 5.60
C GLN A 181 -5.28 -7.18 5.30
N TYR A 182 -6.01 -8.02 6.04
CA TYR A 182 -7.46 -8.14 6.01
C TYR A 182 -8.12 -6.78 6.20
N ALA A 183 -7.75 -6.06 7.26
CA ALA A 183 -8.27 -4.72 7.51
C ALA A 183 -7.96 -3.74 6.36
N ARG A 184 -6.84 -3.93 5.66
CA ARG A 184 -6.42 -3.07 4.55
C ARG A 184 -7.26 -3.34 3.32
N VAL A 185 -7.41 -4.62 2.95
CA VAL A 185 -8.23 -5.07 1.82
C VAL A 185 -9.70 -4.71 2.06
N SER A 186 -10.23 -5.07 3.23
CA SER A 186 -11.62 -4.78 3.61
C SER A 186 -11.91 -3.29 3.61
N GLY A 187 -11.02 -2.46 4.18
CA GLY A 187 -11.18 -1.01 4.19
C GLY A 187 -11.16 -0.39 2.79
N SER A 188 -10.26 -0.83 1.91
CA SER A 188 -10.22 -0.38 0.51
C SER A 188 -11.48 -0.77 -0.26
N CYS A 189 -11.95 -2.01 -0.13
CA CYS A 189 -13.18 -2.46 -0.77
C CYS A 189 -14.41 -1.74 -0.22
N ALA A 190 -14.46 -1.50 1.09
CA ALA A 190 -15.53 -0.76 1.74
C ALA A 190 -15.65 0.65 1.14
N LEU A 191 -14.55 1.40 1.08
CA LEU A 191 -14.54 2.75 0.52
C LEU A 191 -15.02 2.79 -0.93
N TYR A 192 -14.63 1.81 -1.74
CA TYR A 192 -15.13 1.68 -3.10
C TYR A 192 -16.65 1.50 -3.13
N TYR A 193 -17.19 0.50 -2.43
CA TYR A 193 -18.62 0.23 -2.47
C TYR A 193 -19.48 1.36 -1.89
N LEU A 194 -19.02 2.00 -0.81
CA LEU A 194 -19.67 3.18 -0.24
C LEU A 194 -19.77 4.32 -1.26
N THR A 195 -18.68 4.59 -1.99
CA THR A 195 -18.63 5.69 -2.97
C THR A 195 -19.33 5.39 -4.31
N HIS A 196 -19.69 4.12 -4.55
CA HIS A 196 -20.29 3.66 -5.82
C HIS A 196 -21.69 3.06 -5.63
N GLY A 197 -22.37 3.38 -4.53
CA GLY A 197 -23.80 3.12 -4.32
C GLY A 197 -24.17 1.76 -3.72
N ASP A 198 -23.21 0.86 -3.51
CA ASP A 198 -23.45 -0.42 -2.82
C ASP A 198 -23.25 -0.24 -1.30
N TRP A 199 -24.12 0.59 -0.73
CA TRP A 199 -24.03 1.03 0.66
C TRP A 199 -24.05 -0.14 1.67
N PRO A 200 -24.97 -1.13 1.58
CA PRO A 200 -25.01 -2.22 2.56
C PRO A 200 -23.72 -3.03 2.60
N LYS A 201 -23.17 -3.36 1.42
CA LYS A 201 -21.89 -4.08 1.32
C LYS A 201 -20.74 -3.24 1.84
N GLY A 202 -20.67 -1.97 1.43
CA GLY A 202 -19.64 -1.03 1.86
C GLY A 202 -19.63 -0.82 3.38
N GLN A 203 -20.80 -0.65 4.00
CA GLN A 203 -20.92 -0.48 5.45
C GLN A 203 -20.45 -1.74 6.19
N SER A 204 -20.93 -2.92 5.80
CA SER A 204 -20.54 -4.19 6.42
C SER A 204 -19.03 -4.40 6.42
N LEU A 205 -18.38 -4.14 5.28
CA LEU A 205 -16.92 -4.22 5.14
C LEU A 205 -16.19 -3.15 5.96
N MET A 206 -16.73 -1.93 6.04
CA MET A 206 -16.14 -0.85 6.84
C MET A 206 -16.15 -1.18 8.33
N VAL A 207 -17.27 -1.71 8.85
CA VAL A 207 -17.39 -2.12 10.27
C VAL A 207 -16.29 -3.12 10.62
N ARG A 208 -16.15 -4.15 9.79
CA ARG A 208 -15.14 -5.20 9.99
C ARG A 208 -13.73 -4.63 9.91
N ALA A 209 -13.45 -3.77 8.92
CA ALA A 209 -12.15 -3.12 8.77
C ALA A 209 -11.79 -2.25 9.97
N LEU A 210 -12.73 -1.48 10.52
CA LEU A 210 -12.53 -0.65 11.70
C LEU A 210 -12.28 -1.49 12.95
N LYS A 211 -13.07 -2.56 13.17
CA LYS A 211 -12.87 -3.48 14.30
C LYS A 211 -11.47 -4.09 14.29
N VAL A 212 -11.07 -4.69 13.17
CA VAL A 212 -9.76 -5.34 13.05
C VAL A 212 -8.63 -4.31 13.12
N SER A 213 -8.73 -3.17 12.43
CA SER A 213 -7.66 -2.16 12.45
C SER A 213 -7.45 -1.54 13.83
N LYS A 214 -8.48 -1.43 14.67
CA LYS A 214 -8.36 -0.94 16.06
C LYS A 214 -7.39 -1.80 16.88
N GLU A 215 -7.39 -3.11 16.64
CA GLU A 215 -6.54 -4.08 17.33
C GLU A 215 -5.15 -4.20 16.68
N GLN A 216 -5.11 -4.19 15.34
CA GLN A 216 -3.90 -4.53 14.57
C GLN A 216 -3.01 -3.32 14.22
N SER A 217 -3.59 -2.14 14.01
CA SER A 217 -2.83 -0.95 13.60
C SER A 217 -3.59 0.35 13.85
N ARG A 218 -3.18 1.09 14.91
CA ARG A 218 -3.73 2.41 15.23
C ARG A 218 -3.68 3.39 14.06
N ASP A 219 -2.57 3.42 13.32
CA ASP A 219 -2.41 4.31 12.16
C ASP A 219 -3.45 4.02 11.07
N GLN A 220 -3.72 2.74 10.82
CA GLN A 220 -4.72 2.30 9.85
C GLN A 220 -6.14 2.60 10.32
N TYR A 221 -6.43 2.34 11.60
CA TYR A 221 -7.71 2.70 12.20
C TYR A 221 -8.00 4.19 12.04
N LEU A 222 -7.05 5.05 12.42
CA LEU A 222 -7.20 6.50 12.29
C LEU A 222 -7.35 6.96 10.84
N ALA A 223 -6.70 6.28 9.89
CA ALA A 223 -6.88 6.55 8.46
C ALA A 223 -8.31 6.21 8.01
N LEU A 224 -8.85 5.04 8.37
CA LEU A 224 -10.21 4.64 8.02
C LEU A 224 -11.26 5.55 8.66
N VAL A 225 -11.09 5.92 9.93
CA VAL A 225 -11.98 6.89 10.61
C VAL A 225 -11.99 8.23 9.88
N ARG A 226 -10.84 8.70 9.40
CA ARG A 226 -10.76 9.95 8.61
C ARG A 226 -11.55 9.84 7.32
N GLU A 227 -11.43 8.72 6.60
CA GLU A 227 -12.20 8.51 5.37
C GLU A 227 -13.71 8.40 5.66
N CYS A 228 -14.11 7.71 6.74
CA CYS A 228 -15.52 7.67 7.18
C CYS A 228 -16.07 9.08 7.43
N ARG A 229 -15.32 9.92 8.17
CA ARG A 229 -15.73 11.32 8.44
C ARG A 229 -15.92 12.13 7.17
N LYS A 230 -15.04 11.97 6.16
CA LYS A 230 -15.20 12.64 4.86
C LYS A 230 -16.47 12.23 4.13
N LEU A 231 -16.87 10.97 4.28
CA LEU A 231 -18.09 10.42 3.69
C LEU A 231 -19.36 10.71 4.53
N GLY A 232 -19.25 11.48 5.61
CA GLY A 232 -20.39 11.77 6.50
C GLY A 232 -20.75 10.63 7.46
N TYR A 233 -19.93 9.58 7.56
CA TYR A 233 -20.14 8.49 8.51
C TYR A 233 -19.62 8.88 9.89
N ILE A 234 -20.54 9.12 10.81
CA ILE A 234 -20.25 9.29 12.23
C ILE A 234 -20.42 7.92 12.90
N TRP A 235 -19.30 7.35 13.34
CA TRP A 235 -19.28 6.19 14.21
C TRP A 235 -19.32 6.69 15.66
N SER A 236 -20.43 6.44 16.34
CA SER A 236 -20.61 6.60 17.80
C SER A 236 -20.05 5.40 18.54
#